data_AF-M1B2K7-F1
#
_entry.id   AF-M1B2K7-F1
#
_cell.length_a   1.000
_cell.length_b   1.000
_cell.length_c   1.000
_cell.angle_alpha   90.00
_cell.angle_beta   90.00
_cell.angle_gamma   90.00
#
_symmetry.space_group_name_H-M   'P 1'
#
loop_
_entity.id
_entity.type
_entity.pdbx_description
1 polymer ?
#
loop_
_entity_poly.entity_id
_entity_poly.type
_entity_poly.pdbx_seq_one_letter_code
_entity_poly.pdbx_strand_id
1 'polypeptide(L)'
;MDFESNSWIGERLCYYPRLFGGVMLTAALLGVSTSYLTGISAPTLPHFLPNLSIFRKKKRGKKRIRVYMDGCFDLMHYGHANAIRQAKELGDELIVGVVSDEEIVANKGPPVLCMEERLALISGLKWVDEVIANAPYAITEDFMNRLFTEHKIDYIIHGDDPCLLPDGTDAYALAKKAGRYKQIKRTEGVSSTDIEGFFHLLKVFLKIAPIHLSPAKMII
;
A
#
# COMPACT_ATOMS: atom_id res chain seq x y z
N MET A 1 18.36 -19.31 34.91
CA MET A 1 17.03 -19.41 35.53
C MET A 1 16.05 -19.07 34.44
N ASP A 2 15.41 -20.13 33.97
CA ASP A 2 14.67 -20.23 32.73
C ASP A 2 13.32 -19.54 32.82
N PHE A 3 12.85 -18.98 31.70
CA PHE A 3 11.41 -18.93 31.44
C PHE A 3 11.15 -18.92 29.93
N GLU A 4 11.03 -20.12 29.37
CA GLU A 4 10.26 -20.34 28.15
C GLU A 4 8.77 -20.37 28.50
N SER A 5 7.93 -19.69 27.72
CA SER A 5 6.60 -20.20 27.41
C SER A 5 6.15 -19.72 26.03
N ASN A 6 5.74 -20.69 25.24
CA ASN A 6 5.31 -20.60 23.85
C ASN A 6 3.86 -20.12 23.71
N SER A 7 3.55 -19.78 22.45
CA SER A 7 2.30 -20.06 21.73
C SER A 7 1.14 -19.05 21.74
N TRP A 8 1.05 -18.32 20.61
CA TRP A 8 0.01 -18.40 19.57
C TRP A 8 -1.49 -18.24 19.95
N ILE A 9 -2.17 -17.50 19.05
CA ILE A 9 -3.62 -17.42 18.75
C ILE A 9 -4.33 -16.17 19.28
N GLY A 10 -4.70 -15.30 18.35
CA GLY A 10 -5.60 -14.17 18.51
C GLY A 10 -6.17 -13.73 17.17
N GLU A 11 -6.97 -14.61 16.57
CA GLU A 11 -7.79 -14.30 15.40
C GLU A 11 -8.78 -13.16 15.70
N ARG A 12 -8.94 -12.21 14.78
CA ARG A 12 -10.22 -11.52 14.59
C ARG A 12 -10.44 -11.19 13.12
N LEU A 13 -11.21 -12.08 12.50
CA LEU A 13 -11.82 -12.01 11.18
C LEU A 13 -12.71 -10.77 11.04
N CYS A 14 -12.53 -10.02 9.94
CA CYS A 14 -13.55 -9.10 9.43
C CYS A 14 -14.50 -9.85 8.48
N TYR A 15 -15.79 -9.61 8.74
CA TYR A 15 -17.01 -10.16 8.15
C TYR A 15 -17.20 -9.77 6.67
N TYR A 16 -17.62 -10.71 5.80
CA TYR A 16 -18.37 -10.42 4.55
C TYR A 16 -19.37 -11.56 4.26
N PRO A 17 -20.63 -11.27 3.88
CA PRO A 17 -21.73 -12.23 3.90
C PRO A 17 -21.87 -13.13 2.66
N ARG A 18 -22.44 -14.31 2.93
CA ARG A 18 -22.82 -15.40 2.02
C ARG A 18 -24.00 -15.02 1.13
N LEU A 19 -23.90 -15.18 -0.19
CA LEU A 19 -25.08 -15.09 -1.08
C LEU A 19 -25.00 -15.87 -2.42
N PHE A 20 -24.17 -16.91 -2.54
CA PHE A 20 -24.11 -17.72 -3.79
C PHE A 20 -24.20 -19.24 -3.63
N GLY A 21 -24.49 -19.77 -2.43
CA GLY A 21 -24.49 -21.22 -2.17
C GLY A 21 -25.81 -21.97 -2.37
N GLY A 22 -26.92 -21.28 -2.70
CA GLY A 22 -28.27 -21.85 -2.59
C GLY A 22 -28.91 -22.43 -3.86
N VAL A 23 -28.35 -22.18 -5.06
CA VAL A 23 -29.08 -22.46 -6.32
C VAL A 23 -28.61 -23.73 -7.06
N MET A 24 -27.52 -24.38 -6.63
CA MET A 24 -27.00 -25.59 -7.31
C MET A 24 -27.39 -26.93 -6.66
N LEU A 25 -28.15 -26.94 -5.56
CA LEU A 25 -28.48 -28.20 -4.85
C LEU A 25 -29.87 -28.78 -5.18
N THR A 26 -30.71 -28.08 -5.96
CA THR A 26 -32.09 -28.54 -6.26
C THR A 26 -32.24 -29.26 -7.60
N ALA A 27 -31.25 -29.19 -8.50
CA ALA A 27 -31.31 -29.90 -9.79
C ALA A 27 -30.88 -31.38 -9.72
N ALA A 28 -30.25 -31.81 -8.62
CA ALA A 28 -29.71 -33.16 -8.47
C ALA A 28 -30.70 -34.18 -7.87
N LEU A 29 -31.88 -33.75 -7.40
CA LEU A 29 -32.86 -34.61 -6.72
C LEU A 29 -34.12 -34.95 -7.54
N LEU A 30 -34.20 -34.51 -8.81
CA LEU A 30 -35.29 -34.86 -9.73
C LEU A 30 -34.82 -35.70 -10.94
N GLY A 31 -33.55 -36.14 -10.94
CA GLY A 31 -32.92 -36.85 -12.06
C GLY A 31 -32.93 -38.38 -11.97
N VAL A 32 -33.78 -38.99 -11.15
CA VAL A 32 -33.95 -40.45 -11.10
C VAL A 32 -35.43 -40.79 -11.23
N SER A 33 -35.87 -41.09 -12.45
CA SER A 33 -36.85 -42.15 -12.75
C SER A 33 -37.45 -41.93 -14.14
N THR A 34 -36.87 -42.57 -15.16
CA THR A 34 -37.60 -43.19 -16.30
C THR A 34 -36.63 -44.09 -17.06
N SER A 35 -36.16 -45.17 -16.42
CA SER A 35 -35.51 -46.28 -17.11
C SER A 35 -36.44 -47.48 -17.10
N TYR A 36 -37.56 -47.37 -17.83
CA TYR A 36 -38.41 -48.50 -18.19
C TYR A 36 -39.04 -48.21 -19.55
N LEU A 37 -38.59 -48.98 -20.55
CA LEU A 37 -39.33 -49.56 -21.68
C LEU A 37 -38.61 -49.41 -23.03
N THR A 38 -38.35 -50.60 -23.57
CA THR A 38 -38.27 -50.98 -24.99
C THR A 38 -37.03 -50.58 -25.78
N GLY A 39 -36.31 -51.61 -26.21
CA GLY A 39 -35.18 -51.53 -27.11
C GLY A 39 -35.58 -51.39 -28.57
N ILE A 40 -34.65 -50.84 -29.35
CA ILE A 40 -34.52 -50.99 -30.79
C ILE A 40 -33.02 -51.11 -31.11
N SER A 41 -32.74 -52.03 -32.02
CA SER A 41 -31.47 -52.46 -32.58
C SER A 41 -30.74 -51.44 -33.48
N ALA A 42 -29.40 -51.64 -33.54
CA ALA A 42 -28.44 -51.39 -34.65
C ALA A 42 -27.73 -50.02 -34.73
N PRO A 43 -26.56 -49.92 -35.41
CA PRO A 43 -25.50 -50.90 -35.68
C PRO A 43 -24.09 -50.40 -35.25
N THR A 44 -23.10 -51.28 -35.36
CA THR A 44 -21.66 -51.00 -35.19
C THR A 44 -21.13 -50.03 -36.25
N LEU A 45 -20.42 -48.97 -35.83
CA LEU A 45 -19.51 -48.20 -36.68
C LEU A 45 -18.16 -47.94 -35.97
N PRO A 46 -17.04 -47.90 -36.73
CA PRO A 46 -15.70 -48.09 -36.22
C PRO A 46 -14.98 -46.76 -35.90
N HIS A 47 -13.97 -46.87 -35.02
CA HIS A 47 -12.76 -46.06 -34.93
C HIS A 47 -12.82 -44.60 -35.43
N PHE A 48 -12.99 -43.63 -34.52
CA PHE A 48 -12.24 -42.37 -34.61
C PHE A 48 -12.25 -41.61 -33.27
N LEU A 49 -11.29 -41.91 -32.40
CA LEU A 49 -10.87 -40.99 -31.33
C LEU A 49 -9.75 -40.12 -31.90
N PRO A 50 -9.97 -38.85 -32.28
CA PRO A 50 -8.88 -37.92 -32.25
C PRO A 50 -8.68 -37.53 -30.79
N ASN A 51 -7.45 -37.72 -30.35
CA ASN A 51 -6.91 -37.33 -29.07
C ASN A 51 -7.06 -35.81 -28.90
N LEU A 52 -8.25 -35.35 -28.50
CA LEU A 52 -8.49 -33.95 -28.17
C LEU A 52 -7.95 -33.73 -26.75
N SER A 53 -6.62 -33.76 -26.64
CA SER A 53 -5.92 -33.07 -25.57
C SER A 53 -6.22 -31.59 -25.75
N ILE A 54 -7.38 -31.17 -25.24
CA ILE A 54 -7.71 -29.77 -25.00
C ILE A 54 -6.64 -29.30 -24.03
N PHE A 55 -5.54 -28.80 -24.58
CA PHE A 55 -4.53 -28.05 -23.85
C PHE A 55 -5.23 -26.79 -23.35
N ARG A 56 -5.91 -26.93 -22.21
CA ARG A 56 -6.41 -25.83 -21.39
C ARG A 56 -5.18 -25.07 -20.92
N LYS A 57 -4.71 -24.12 -21.74
CA LYS A 57 -3.67 -23.16 -21.36
C LYS A 57 -4.09 -22.56 -20.03
N LYS A 58 -3.39 -22.94 -18.95
CA LYS A 58 -3.61 -22.39 -17.61
C LYS A 58 -3.32 -20.90 -17.73
N LYS A 59 -4.38 -20.09 -17.78
CA LYS A 59 -4.29 -18.62 -17.87
C LYS A 59 -3.57 -18.16 -16.61
N ARG A 60 -2.25 -17.94 -16.71
CA ARG A 60 -1.47 -17.42 -15.59
C ARG A 60 -2.05 -16.05 -15.26
N GLY A 61 -2.48 -15.85 -14.02
CA GLY A 61 -3.02 -14.56 -13.57
C GLY A 61 -1.99 -13.45 -13.81
N LYS A 62 -2.47 -12.23 -14.09
CA LYS A 62 -1.60 -11.05 -14.21
C LYS A 62 -0.86 -10.88 -12.88
N LYS A 63 0.47 -10.72 -12.93
CA LYS A 63 1.26 -10.39 -11.74
C LYS A 63 0.75 -9.05 -11.18
N ARG A 64 0.50 -8.99 -9.87
CA ARG A 64 0.18 -7.76 -9.16
C ARG A 64 1.41 -6.86 -9.09
N ILE A 65 1.23 -5.57 -9.36
CA ILE A 65 2.26 -4.55 -9.28
C ILE A 65 2.22 -3.91 -7.91
N ARG A 66 3.30 -4.04 -7.13
CA ARG A 66 3.44 -3.39 -5.82
C ARG A 66 4.30 -2.15 -5.96
N VAL A 67 3.85 -1.01 -5.46
CA VAL A 67 4.59 0.25 -5.52
C VAL A 67 4.89 0.76 -4.12
N TYR A 68 6.02 1.44 -3.97
CA TYR A 68 6.45 2.05 -2.72
C TYR A 68 6.51 3.56 -2.86
N MET A 69 6.06 4.28 -1.85
CA MET A 69 6.27 5.72 -1.69
C MET A 69 6.70 5.99 -0.26
N ASP A 70 7.56 6.96 -0.05
CA ASP A 70 7.98 7.39 1.26
C ASP A 70 7.87 8.90 1.45
N GLY A 71 7.87 9.31 2.70
CA GLY A 71 7.87 10.70 3.07
C GLY A 71 7.81 10.90 4.57
N CYS A 72 8.06 12.14 4.98
CA CYS A 72 7.88 12.53 6.37
C CYS A 72 6.39 12.58 6.73
N PHE A 73 5.55 13.08 5.82
CA PHE A 73 4.11 13.28 6.00
C PHE A 73 3.74 14.12 7.22
N ASP A 74 4.60 15.07 7.57
CA ASP A 74 4.37 16.03 8.65
C ASP A 74 3.41 17.14 8.18
N LEU A 75 2.52 17.55 9.08
CA LEU A 75 1.40 18.46 8.78
C LEU A 75 0.66 18.04 7.50
N MET A 76 0.21 16.78 7.46
CA MET A 76 -0.42 16.19 6.28
C MET A 76 -1.56 17.07 5.73
N HIS A 77 -1.61 17.18 4.40
CA HIS A 77 -2.55 18.03 3.67
C HIS A 77 -2.98 17.38 2.35
N TYR A 78 -3.89 18.00 1.60
CA TYR A 78 -4.45 17.41 0.37
C TYR A 78 -3.39 17.09 -0.70
N GLY A 79 -2.31 17.88 -0.78
CA GLY A 79 -1.15 17.58 -1.63
C GLY A 79 -0.53 16.20 -1.36
N HIS A 80 -0.32 15.83 -0.09
CA HIS A 80 0.15 14.48 0.28
C HIS A 80 -0.87 13.40 -0.12
N ALA A 81 -2.15 13.62 0.19
CA ALA A 81 -3.21 12.68 -0.17
C ALA A 81 -3.31 12.47 -1.70
N ASN A 82 -3.14 13.54 -2.49
CA ASN A 82 -3.14 13.46 -3.94
C ASN A 82 -1.87 12.79 -4.50
N ALA A 83 -0.71 12.98 -3.86
CA ALA A 83 0.52 12.26 -4.21
C ALA A 83 0.35 10.75 -4.00
N ILE A 84 -0.19 10.35 -2.85
CA ILE A 84 -0.48 8.94 -2.51
C ILE A 84 -1.52 8.36 -3.47
N ARG A 85 -2.57 9.11 -3.84
CA ARG A 85 -3.54 8.71 -4.89
C ARG A 85 -2.84 8.44 -6.22
N GLN A 86 -1.98 9.36 -6.69
CA GLN A 86 -1.25 9.19 -7.94
C GLN A 86 -0.31 7.98 -7.88
N ALA A 87 0.36 7.74 -6.75
CA ALA A 87 1.20 6.56 -6.58
C ALA A 87 0.40 5.26 -6.66
N LYS A 88 -0.76 5.20 -6.00
CA LYS A 88 -1.67 4.04 -6.08
C LYS A 88 -2.13 3.75 -7.50
N GLU A 89 -2.30 4.76 -8.36
CA GLU A 89 -2.67 4.56 -9.77
C GLU A 89 -1.56 3.89 -10.61
N LEU A 90 -0.32 3.87 -10.13
CA LEU A 90 0.83 3.25 -10.81
C LEU A 90 1.03 1.77 -10.43
N GLY A 91 0.22 1.22 -9.53
CA GLY A 91 0.29 -0.17 -9.08
C GLY A 91 -1.08 -0.75 -8.71
N ASP A 92 -1.09 -2.02 -8.33
CA ASP A 92 -2.26 -2.68 -7.76
C ASP A 92 -2.27 -2.53 -6.22
N GLU A 93 -1.09 -2.43 -5.59
CA GLU A 93 -0.87 -2.28 -4.14
C GLU A 93 0.16 -1.18 -3.87
N LEU A 94 -0.12 -0.29 -2.93
CA LEU A 94 0.73 0.81 -2.48
C LEU A 94 1.16 0.58 -1.03
N ILE A 95 2.47 0.53 -0.85
CA ILE A 95 3.14 0.44 0.43
C ILE A 95 3.76 1.81 0.71
N VAL A 96 3.50 2.37 1.89
CA VAL A 96 3.98 3.70 2.26
C VAL A 96 4.99 3.63 3.40
N GLY A 97 6.20 4.12 3.18
CA GLY A 97 7.22 4.30 4.21
C GLY A 97 7.08 5.63 4.92
N VAL A 98 6.95 5.60 6.24
CA VAL A 98 6.96 6.81 7.08
C VAL A 98 8.37 6.97 7.64
N VAL A 99 9.01 8.08 7.30
CA VAL A 99 10.40 8.36 7.71
C VAL A 99 10.46 8.60 9.23
N SER A 100 11.50 8.09 9.90
CA SER A 100 11.66 8.25 11.35
C SER A 100 11.94 9.70 11.78
N ASP A 101 11.68 10.02 13.05
CA ASP A 101 11.93 11.38 13.57
C ASP A 101 13.42 11.73 13.55
N GLU A 102 14.30 10.76 13.83
CA GLU A 102 15.76 10.92 13.83
C GLU A 102 16.29 11.26 12.42
N GLU A 103 15.81 10.51 11.42
CA GLU A 103 16.13 10.72 10.01
C GLU A 103 15.65 12.09 9.53
N ILE A 104 14.45 12.51 9.95
CA ILE A 104 13.90 13.83 9.63
C ILE A 104 14.75 14.95 10.24
N VAL A 105 15.11 14.83 11.53
CA VAL A 105 15.95 15.82 12.24
C VAL A 105 17.31 15.97 11.57
N ALA A 106 17.92 14.87 11.14
CA ALA A 106 19.24 14.88 10.50
C ALA A 106 19.26 15.58 9.13
N ASN A 107 18.14 15.57 8.39
CA ASN A 107 18.12 16.00 6.99
C ASN A 107 17.40 17.34 6.73
N LYS A 108 16.39 17.70 7.53
CA LYS A 108 15.60 18.93 7.30
C LYS A 108 15.29 19.75 8.55
N GLY A 109 15.11 19.09 9.70
CA GLY A 109 14.65 19.71 10.94
C GLY A 109 13.54 18.89 11.61
N PRO A 110 13.27 19.11 12.91
CA PRO A 110 12.35 18.29 13.68
C PRO A 110 10.92 18.37 13.13
N PRO A 111 10.18 17.25 13.08
CA PRO A 111 8.77 17.28 12.68
C PRO A 111 7.91 17.87 13.81
N VAL A 112 6.75 18.42 13.43
CA VAL A 112 5.73 18.88 14.38
C VAL A 112 4.96 17.70 14.97
N LEU A 113 4.58 16.74 14.13
CA LEU A 113 3.88 15.53 14.54
C LEU A 113 4.87 14.40 14.87
N CYS A 114 4.60 13.67 15.95
CA CYS A 114 5.43 12.51 16.30
C CYS A 114 5.18 11.34 15.33
N MET A 115 6.10 10.36 15.33
CA MET A 115 6.02 9.19 14.46
C MET A 115 4.66 8.48 14.49
N GLU A 116 4.07 8.29 15.67
CA GLU A 116 2.79 7.61 15.87
C GLU A 116 1.63 8.38 15.22
N GLU A 117 1.62 9.70 15.33
CA GLU A 117 0.61 10.55 14.71
C GLU A 117 0.70 10.49 13.18
N ARG A 118 1.92 10.56 12.64
CA ARG A 118 2.16 10.46 11.19
C ARG A 118 1.78 9.08 10.64
N LEU A 119 2.07 8.01 11.38
CA LEU A 119 1.64 6.65 11.06
C LEU A 119 0.11 6.52 11.06
N ALA A 120 -0.57 7.08 12.07
CA ALA A 120 -2.03 7.04 12.16
C ALA A 120 -2.69 7.76 10.98
N LEU A 121 -2.17 8.93 10.59
CA LEU A 121 -2.65 9.69 9.43
C LEU A 121 -2.49 8.89 8.13
N ILE A 122 -1.32 8.31 7.89
CA ILE A 122 -1.02 7.54 6.68
C ILE A 122 -1.85 6.25 6.60
N SER A 123 -1.96 5.53 7.72
CA SER A 123 -2.74 4.29 7.80
C SER A 123 -4.24 4.52 7.58
N GLY A 124 -4.73 5.73 7.84
CA GLY A 124 -6.13 6.11 7.61
C GLY A 124 -6.47 6.43 6.14
N LEU A 125 -5.48 6.51 5.24
CA LEU A 125 -5.72 6.87 3.85
C LEU A 125 -6.21 5.68 3.03
N LYS A 126 -7.36 5.86 2.35
CA LYS A 126 -8.02 4.82 1.55
C LYS A 126 -7.17 4.18 0.43
N TRP A 127 -6.07 4.82 0.03
CA TRP A 127 -5.21 4.38 -1.06
C TRP A 127 -3.99 3.58 -0.58
N VAL A 128 -3.73 3.58 0.72
CA VAL A 128 -2.58 2.92 1.33
C VAL A 128 -3.00 1.50 1.74
N ASP A 129 -2.26 0.49 1.27
CA ASP A 129 -2.56 -0.91 1.61
C ASP A 129 -1.68 -1.42 2.76
N GLU A 130 -0.44 -0.93 2.87
CA GLU A 130 0.54 -1.32 3.89
C GLU A 130 1.40 -0.11 4.28
N VAL A 131 1.85 -0.06 5.53
CA VAL A 131 2.71 1.00 6.04
C VAL A 131 3.99 0.40 6.62
N ILE A 132 5.14 0.98 6.25
CA ILE A 132 6.44 0.65 6.82
C ILE A 132 6.85 1.81 7.74
N ALA A 133 6.98 1.52 9.03
CA ALA A 133 7.50 2.47 10.00
C ALA A 133 9.04 2.57 9.91
N ASN A 134 9.58 3.71 10.36
CA ASN A 134 11.02 3.97 10.46
C ASN A 134 11.76 3.75 9.14
N ALA A 135 11.18 4.25 8.04
CA ALA A 135 11.86 4.29 6.76
C ALA A 135 13.07 5.25 6.84
N PRO A 136 14.19 4.93 6.18
CA PRO A 136 15.32 5.86 6.06
C PRO A 136 14.94 7.05 5.19
N TYR A 137 15.62 8.19 5.37
CA TYR A 137 15.40 9.38 4.53
C TYR A 137 15.89 9.16 3.09
N ALA A 138 17.02 8.45 2.94
CA ALA A 138 17.59 8.08 1.65
C ALA A 138 17.37 6.59 1.36
N ILE A 139 17.16 6.24 0.09
CA ILE A 139 17.12 4.84 -0.32
C ILE A 139 18.55 4.29 -0.31
N THR A 140 18.91 3.55 0.74
CA THR A 140 20.18 2.82 0.85
C THR A 140 20.14 1.52 0.07
N GLU A 141 21.31 0.93 -0.24
CA GLU A 141 21.38 -0.37 -0.94
C GLU A 141 20.64 -1.46 -0.17
N ASP A 142 20.87 -1.56 1.14
CA ASP A 142 20.23 -2.56 2.00
C ASP A 142 18.72 -2.38 2.05
N PHE A 143 18.25 -1.15 2.20
CA PHE A 143 16.81 -0.88 2.24
C PHE A 143 16.15 -1.15 0.88
N MET A 144 16.78 -0.72 -0.22
CA MET A 144 16.31 -1.00 -1.58
C MET A 144 16.22 -2.52 -1.84
N ASN A 145 17.22 -3.27 -1.39
CA ASN A 145 17.22 -4.73 -1.48
C ASN A 145 16.04 -5.31 -0.72
N ARG A 146 15.80 -4.91 0.54
CA ARG A 146 14.62 -5.35 1.32
C ARG A 146 13.31 -5.00 0.63
N LEU A 147 13.15 -3.78 0.11
CA LEU A 147 11.95 -3.38 -0.64
C LEU A 147 11.69 -4.32 -1.82
N PHE A 148 12.72 -4.66 -2.59
CA PHE A 148 12.58 -5.47 -3.80
C PHE A 148 12.48 -6.98 -3.53
N THR A 149 13.19 -7.49 -2.52
CA THR A 149 13.24 -8.93 -2.23
C THR A 149 12.21 -9.36 -1.20
N GLU A 150 12.00 -8.61 -0.13
CA GLU A 150 11.07 -8.97 0.96
C GLU A 150 9.67 -8.44 0.67
N HIS A 151 9.53 -7.13 0.44
CA HIS A 151 8.25 -6.48 0.18
C HIS A 151 7.77 -6.61 -1.27
N LYS A 152 8.58 -7.22 -2.15
CA LYS A 152 8.29 -7.46 -3.57
C LYS A 152 7.87 -6.19 -4.32
N ILE A 153 8.39 -5.03 -3.92
CA ILE A 153 8.12 -3.75 -4.58
C ILE A 153 8.64 -3.81 -6.00
N ASP A 154 7.82 -3.38 -6.96
CA ASP A 154 8.12 -3.25 -8.38
C ASP A 154 8.78 -1.91 -8.71
N TYR A 155 8.23 -0.81 -8.16
CA TYR A 155 8.70 0.56 -8.38
C TYR A 155 8.64 1.41 -7.11
N ILE A 156 9.63 2.28 -6.95
CA ILE A 156 9.65 3.38 -5.97
C ILE A 156 9.09 4.63 -6.66
N ILE A 157 8.14 5.30 -6.02
CA ILE A 157 7.38 6.43 -6.55
C ILE A 157 7.62 7.64 -5.66
N HIS A 158 7.98 8.78 -6.24
CA HIS A 158 8.11 10.04 -5.51
C HIS A 158 7.70 11.22 -6.38
N GLY A 159 7.51 12.39 -5.77
CA GLY A 159 7.30 13.65 -6.48
C GLY A 159 8.47 14.01 -7.41
N ASP A 160 8.20 14.94 -8.32
CA ASP A 160 9.16 15.52 -9.26
C ASP A 160 10.11 16.56 -8.64
N ASP A 161 9.86 16.95 -7.39
CA ASP A 161 10.77 17.78 -6.60
C ASP A 161 12.13 17.07 -6.36
N PRO A 162 13.27 17.77 -6.50
CA PRO A 162 14.58 17.24 -6.12
C PRO A 162 14.63 16.93 -4.62
N CYS A 163 14.90 15.67 -4.26
CA CYS A 163 15.16 15.27 -2.87
C CYS A 163 16.66 15.14 -2.68
N LEU A 164 17.30 16.20 -2.19
CA LEU A 164 18.74 16.26 -1.97
C LEU A 164 19.08 16.04 -0.51
N LEU A 165 20.14 15.28 -0.27
CA LEU A 165 20.77 15.12 1.04
C LEU A 165 21.65 16.33 1.38
N PRO A 166 22.09 16.48 2.65
CA PRO A 166 22.95 17.59 3.05
C PRO A 166 24.27 17.71 2.26
N ASP A 167 24.75 16.60 1.69
CA ASP A 167 25.94 16.56 0.82
C ASP A 167 25.64 16.89 -0.66
N GLY A 168 24.38 17.20 -0.99
CA GLY A 168 23.91 17.52 -2.34
C GLY A 168 23.60 16.30 -3.22
N THR A 169 23.75 15.08 -2.71
CA THR A 169 23.41 13.87 -3.45
C THR A 169 21.91 13.61 -3.47
N ASP A 170 21.43 12.90 -4.50
CA ASP A 170 20.01 12.59 -4.68
C ASP A 170 19.63 11.36 -3.85
N ALA A 171 18.66 11.52 -2.94
CA ALA A 171 18.17 10.49 -2.02
C ALA A 171 17.64 9.23 -2.75
N TYR A 172 17.28 9.35 -4.03
CA TYR A 172 16.75 8.26 -4.86
C TYR A 172 17.69 7.83 -5.99
N ALA A 173 18.97 8.26 -5.96
CA ALA A 173 19.94 7.95 -7.01
C ALA A 173 20.04 6.43 -7.31
N LEU A 174 20.03 5.58 -6.28
CA LEU A 174 20.10 4.13 -6.43
C LEU A 174 18.87 3.56 -7.14
N ALA A 175 17.67 3.99 -6.75
CA ALA A 175 16.42 3.57 -7.37
C ALA A 175 16.32 4.00 -8.85
N LYS A 176 16.80 5.22 -9.15
CA LYS A 176 16.91 5.76 -10.51
C LYS A 176 17.91 4.95 -11.35
N LYS A 177 19.11 4.66 -10.82
CA LYS A 177 20.13 3.83 -11.48
C LYS A 177 19.63 2.41 -11.75
N ALA A 178 18.81 1.85 -10.87
CA ALA A 178 18.19 0.54 -11.05
C ALA A 178 17.06 0.54 -12.11
N GLY A 179 16.62 1.69 -12.61
CA GLY A 179 15.50 1.81 -13.56
C GLY A 179 14.14 1.50 -12.92
N ARG A 180 14.03 1.61 -11.59
CA ARG A 180 12.84 1.23 -10.81
C ARG A 180 12.25 2.40 -10.04
N TYR A 181 12.48 3.61 -10.52
CA TYR A 181 11.94 4.85 -9.98
C TYR A 181 10.93 5.44 -10.96
N LYS A 182 9.79 5.94 -10.46
CA LYS A 182 8.82 6.70 -11.24
C LYS A 182 8.47 7.99 -10.52
N GLN A 183 8.14 9.01 -11.31
CA GLN A 183 7.76 10.32 -10.80
C GLN A 183 6.26 10.54 -10.94
N ILE A 184 5.72 11.29 -10.00
CA ILE A 184 4.37 11.85 -10.04
C ILE A 184 4.47 13.37 -9.88
N LYS A 185 3.43 14.09 -10.29
CA LYS A 185 3.45 15.55 -10.25
C LYS A 185 3.15 16.06 -8.86
N ARG A 186 3.92 17.04 -8.41
CA ARG A 186 3.58 17.86 -7.25
C ARG A 186 2.19 18.49 -7.43
N THR A 187 1.48 18.61 -6.31
CA THR A 187 0.21 19.34 -6.27
C THR A 187 0.49 20.81 -6.00
N GLU A 188 0.13 21.68 -6.94
CA GLU A 188 0.35 23.12 -6.83
C GLU A 188 -0.55 23.76 -5.77
N GLY A 189 -0.06 24.86 -5.19
CA GLY A 189 -0.80 25.70 -4.23
C GLY A 189 -0.84 25.18 -2.80
N VAL A 190 -0.07 24.13 -2.46
CA VAL A 190 0.04 23.63 -1.08
C VAL A 190 1.41 23.02 -0.78
N SER A 191 1.93 23.31 0.40
CA SER A 191 3.09 22.65 1.00
C SER A 191 3.03 22.77 2.53
N SER A 192 3.73 21.90 3.25
CA SER A 192 3.91 22.06 4.70
C SER A 192 4.60 23.39 5.02
N THR A 193 5.54 23.84 4.17
CA THR A 193 6.21 25.14 4.28
C THR A 193 5.23 26.31 4.19
N ASP A 194 4.23 26.23 3.31
CA ASP A 194 3.19 27.28 3.20
C ASP A 194 2.33 27.33 4.46
N ILE A 195 2.02 26.16 5.03
CA ILE A 195 1.23 26.05 6.28
C ILE A 195 2.03 26.61 7.46
N GLU A 196 3.29 26.21 7.61
CA GLU A 196 4.19 26.74 8.64
C GLU A 196 4.42 28.24 8.49
N GLY A 197 4.60 28.71 7.24
CA GLY A 197 4.75 30.12 6.90
C GLY A 197 3.52 30.94 7.30
N PHE A 198 2.31 30.41 7.10
CA PHE A 198 1.08 31.04 7.57
C PHE A 198 1.05 31.18 9.09
N PHE A 199 1.41 30.14 9.84
CA PHE A 199 1.48 30.21 11.30
C PHE A 199 2.56 31.18 11.78
N HIS A 200 3.71 31.22 11.11
CA HIS A 200 4.78 32.17 11.43
C HIS A 200 4.31 33.61 11.21
N LEU A 201 3.70 33.91 10.07
CA LEU A 201 3.16 35.24 9.75
C LEU A 201 2.10 35.67 10.77
N LEU A 202 1.21 34.76 11.17
CA LEU A 202 0.19 35.02 12.17
C LEU A 202 0.80 35.41 13.53
N LYS A 203 1.85 34.70 13.97
CA LYS A 203 2.57 35.04 15.22
C LYS A 203 3.21 36.43 15.15
N VAL A 204 3.82 36.77 14.01
CA VAL A 204 4.44 38.09 13.80
C VAL A 204 3.39 39.20 13.80
N PHE A 205 2.29 39.02 13.06
CA PHE A 205 1.25 40.04 12.92
C PHE A 205 0.51 40.29 14.22
N LEU A 206 0.17 39.23 14.96
CA LEU A 206 -0.57 39.34 16.21
C LEU A 206 0.31 39.73 17.41
N LYS A 207 1.63 39.95 17.22
CA LYS A 207 2.62 40.20 18.30
C LYS A 207 2.45 39.24 19.48
N ILE A 208 2.11 37.98 19.20
CA ILE A 208 1.79 37.03 20.27
C ILE A 208 3.10 36.67 20.96
N ALA A 209 3.25 37.09 22.22
CA ALA A 209 4.30 36.63 23.11
C ALA A 209 4.31 35.09 23.17
N PRO A 210 5.44 34.41 23.43
CA PRO A 210 5.49 32.94 23.45
C PRO A 210 4.36 32.38 24.30
N ILE A 211 3.43 31.68 23.65
CA ILE A 211 2.28 31.07 24.30
C ILE A 211 2.84 29.89 25.09
N HIS A 212 2.80 29.96 26.42
CA HIS A 212 2.98 28.79 27.24
C HIS A 212 1.72 27.93 27.06
N LEU A 213 1.76 27.02 26.09
CA LEU A 213 0.69 26.07 25.83
C LEU A 213 0.62 25.12 27.03
N SER A 214 -0.33 25.37 27.94
CA SER A 214 -0.81 24.34 28.86
C SER A 214 -1.36 23.19 28.01
N PRO A 215 -1.10 21.92 28.37
CA PRO A 215 -1.62 20.78 27.62
C PRO A 215 -3.14 20.88 27.57
N ALA A 216 -3.67 21.17 26.38
CA ALA A 216 -5.10 21.14 26.15
C ALA A 216 -5.57 19.70 26.38
N LYS A 217 -6.43 19.50 27.37
CA LYS A 217 -7.19 18.26 27.50
C LYS A 217 -8.15 18.19 26.32
N MET A 218 -7.95 17.20 25.46
CA MET A 218 -8.84 16.86 24.37
C MET A 218 -10.17 16.36 24.94
N ILE A 219 -11.26 17.06 24.65
CA ILE A 219 -12.62 16.50 24.72
C ILE A 219 -12.91 15.99 23.31
N ILE A 220 -12.98 14.67 23.18
CA ILE A 220 -13.58 13.98 22.02
C ILE A 220 -15.10 13.95 22.18
#